data_AF-A0A7Y0ETS6-F1
#
_entry.id   AF-A0A7Y0ETS6-F1
#
_cell.length_a   1.000
_cell.length_b   1.000
_cell.length_c   1.000
_cell.angle_alpha   90.00
_cell.angle_beta   90.00
_cell.angle_gamma   90.00
#
_symmetry.space_group_name_H-M   'P 1'
#
loop_
_entity.id
_entity.type
_entity.pdbx_description
1 polymer ?
#
loop_
_entity_poly.entity_id
_entity_poly.type
_entity_poly.pdbx_seq_one_letter_code
_entity_poly.pdbx_strand_id
1 'polypeptide(L)'
;MTLVHFHLADAEGRGLDGSVSLVPTRRVTVADAIRLPVAQTVKLTAGEATAEVMPSTTQWAWRASELVAGGIVRYVEVPDKESAEYSGLVDVDPKTLDQSSETVAAWETVTRAAQGVLGQIGSIDDKVQAAESSAGKAKTSEDSAARESAKAADSAAKAQAAQAEAAKSAAAAHESETTANGLIGEARSIAAQVQADAATATAKATAAGRSASDAKGYSDTAAASALAATDAKNAAEAAAGKAKASESAAAESSDAAGQSASAAQASETAAAKSAESAGRSQAAAAASETGAAQSAQAAAGSADKAKASETAASASASSAKADVQAAESAAQAAAAKASEAATSADSAKTSSTAAKASESASAKSASAAAESAASIPKWIQCADAADAAAKSAADPNNFYWWPRETEASS
;
A
#
# COMPACT_ATOMS: atom_id res chain seq x y z
N MET A 1 -15.91 -17.93 2.56
CA MET A 1 -17.29 -18.39 2.86
C MET A 1 -17.26 -19.90 2.81
N THR A 2 -17.98 -20.56 3.71
CA THR A 2 -18.07 -22.03 3.81
C THR A 2 -19.45 -22.47 3.39
N LEU A 3 -19.51 -23.46 2.50
CA LEU A 3 -20.76 -24.03 2.04
C LEU A 3 -21.27 -25.04 3.08
N VAL A 4 -22.31 -24.68 3.83
CA VAL A 4 -22.90 -25.54 4.87
C VAL A 4 -24.11 -26.26 4.30
N HIS A 5 -24.08 -27.59 4.37
CA HIS A 5 -25.17 -28.46 3.98
C HIS A 5 -26.04 -28.82 5.20
N PHE A 6 -27.36 -28.71 5.05
CA PHE A 6 -28.35 -28.99 6.08
C PHE A 6 -29.19 -30.18 5.65
N HIS A 7 -29.24 -31.21 6.50
CA HIS A 7 -30.15 -32.34 6.36
C HIS A 7 -30.85 -32.58 7.70
N LEU A 8 -32.10 -32.14 7.82
CA LEU A 8 -32.95 -32.32 9.01
C LEU A 8 -34.09 -33.29 8.72
N ALA A 9 -34.15 -34.40 9.46
CA ALA A 9 -35.18 -35.42 9.31
C ALA A 9 -35.82 -35.76 10.66
N ASP A 10 -37.05 -36.28 10.64
CA ASP A 10 -37.71 -36.84 11.81
C ASP A 10 -37.09 -38.19 12.24
N ALA A 11 -37.60 -38.77 13.33
CA ALA A 11 -37.11 -40.03 13.86
C ALA A 11 -37.28 -41.21 12.88
N GLU A 12 -38.20 -41.10 11.92
CA GLU A 12 -38.42 -42.08 10.86
C GLU A 12 -37.56 -41.81 9.60
N GLY A 13 -36.72 -40.77 9.61
CA GLY A 13 -35.84 -40.40 8.50
C GLY A 13 -36.53 -39.60 7.39
N ARG A 14 -37.74 -39.07 7.63
CA ARG A 14 -38.42 -38.20 6.65
C ARG A 14 -37.91 -36.77 6.82
N GLY A 15 -37.46 -36.18 5.72
CA GLY A 15 -36.99 -34.81 5.69
C GLY A 15 -38.05 -33.79 6.13
N LEU A 16 -37.63 -32.80 6.92
CA LEU A 16 -38.50 -31.79 7.51
C LEU A 16 -38.52 -30.50 6.68
N ASP A 17 -39.72 -30.02 6.35
CA ASP A 17 -39.89 -28.69 5.76
C ASP A 17 -39.84 -27.59 6.83
N GLY A 18 -39.23 -26.45 6.49
CA GLY A 18 -39.14 -25.30 7.36
C GLY A 18 -37.95 -24.41 7.02
N SER A 19 -37.22 -23.95 8.04
CA SER A 19 -36.02 -23.15 7.84
C SER A 19 -35.03 -23.24 8.98
N VAL A 20 -33.77 -22.87 8.73
CA VAL A 20 -32.76 -22.64 9.77
C VAL A 20 -32.42 -21.16 9.78
N SER A 21 -32.60 -20.50 10.93
CA SER A 21 -32.19 -19.12 11.13
C SER A 21 -30.79 -19.08 11.74
N LEU A 22 -29.85 -18.51 11.01
CA LEU A 22 -28.46 -18.33 11.41
C LEU A 22 -28.25 -16.88 11.82
N VAL A 23 -27.95 -16.68 13.11
CA VAL A 23 -27.69 -15.35 13.68
C VAL A 23 -26.31 -15.36 14.33
N PRO A 24 -25.40 -14.42 13.99
CA PRO A 24 -24.11 -14.36 14.65
C PRO A 24 -24.27 -13.96 16.12
N THR A 25 -23.56 -14.63 17.03
CA THR A 25 -23.67 -14.37 18.48
C THR A 25 -23.10 -13.02 18.90
N ARG A 26 -22.21 -12.44 18.08
CA ARG A 26 -21.59 -11.15 18.35
C ARG A 26 -21.45 -10.33 17.08
N ARG A 27 -21.52 -9.01 17.24
CA ARG A 27 -21.13 -8.04 16.23
C ARG A 27 -19.63 -7.77 16.38
N VAL A 28 -18.85 -8.05 15.35
CA VAL A 28 -17.40 -7.81 15.36
C VAL A 28 -17.16 -6.33 15.04
N THR A 29 -16.47 -5.65 15.95
CA THR A 29 -16.02 -4.27 15.76
C THR A 29 -14.61 -4.31 15.17
N VAL A 30 -14.40 -3.67 14.01
CA VAL A 30 -13.10 -3.54 13.37
C VAL A 30 -12.75 -2.05 13.33
N ALA A 31 -11.78 -1.63 14.14
CA ALA A 31 -11.44 -0.22 14.35
C ALA A 31 -12.68 0.61 14.76
N ASP A 32 -13.15 1.52 13.90
CA ASP A 32 -14.31 2.40 14.07
C ASP A 32 -15.58 1.90 13.35
N ALA A 33 -15.54 0.73 12.71
CA ALA A 33 -16.66 0.17 11.95
C ALA A 33 -17.09 -1.23 12.46
N ILE A 34 -18.39 -1.39 12.69
CA ILE A 34 -18.99 -2.72 12.96
C ILE A 34 -19.17 -3.44 11.62
N ARG A 35 -18.40 -4.51 11.37
CA ARG A 35 -18.55 -5.36 10.17
C ARG A 35 -19.38 -6.59 10.54
N LEU A 36 -20.58 -6.67 9.97
CA LEU A 36 -21.59 -7.67 10.31
C LEU A 36 -21.53 -8.87 9.33
N PRO A 37 -21.42 -10.12 9.80
CA PRO A 37 -22.12 -11.21 9.14
C PRO A 37 -23.62 -10.90 9.18
N VAL A 38 -24.27 -10.88 8.01
CA VAL A 38 -25.71 -10.65 7.94
C VAL A 38 -26.41 -11.93 8.43
N ALA A 39 -27.33 -11.78 9.39
CA ALA A 39 -28.17 -12.90 9.80
C ALA A 39 -28.95 -13.41 8.58
N GLN A 40 -29.03 -14.72 8.41
CA GLN A 40 -29.67 -15.32 7.24
C GLN A 40 -30.60 -16.45 7.65
N THR A 41 -31.65 -16.63 6.87
CA THR A 41 -32.61 -17.72 7.05
C THR A 41 -32.56 -18.61 5.82
N VAL A 42 -32.20 -19.87 6.05
CA VAL A 42 -32.07 -20.89 5.00
C VAL A 42 -33.35 -21.69 4.97
N LYS A 43 -34.05 -21.71 3.83
CA LYS A 43 -35.27 -22.50 3.67
C LYS A 43 -34.92 -23.96 3.38
N LEU A 44 -35.52 -24.88 4.13
CA LEU A 44 -35.38 -26.33 3.93
C LEU A 44 -36.52 -26.84 3.05
N THR A 45 -36.18 -27.74 2.14
CA THR A 45 -37.15 -28.49 1.33
C THR A 45 -36.88 -29.98 1.50
N ALA A 46 -37.84 -30.71 2.06
CA ALA A 46 -37.67 -32.11 2.46
C ALA A 46 -36.39 -32.32 3.31
N GLY A 47 -36.14 -31.43 4.27
CA GLY A 47 -34.99 -31.51 5.16
C GLY A 47 -33.69 -30.97 4.59
N GLU A 48 -33.61 -30.71 3.28
CA GLU A 48 -32.36 -30.39 2.58
C GLU A 48 -32.23 -28.89 2.30
N ALA A 49 -31.01 -28.36 2.50
CA ALA A 49 -30.58 -27.08 1.94
C ALA A 49 -29.05 -26.92 1.97
N THR A 50 -28.56 -26.00 1.15
CA THR A 50 -27.17 -25.57 1.20
C THR A 50 -27.12 -24.05 1.30
N ALA A 51 -26.27 -23.52 2.18
CA ALA A 51 -26.08 -22.08 2.29
C ALA A 51 -24.61 -21.72 2.43
N GLU A 52 -24.22 -20.60 1.86
CA GLU A 52 -22.93 -19.99 2.14
C GLU A 52 -22.99 -19.33 3.51
N VAL A 53 -22.17 -19.80 4.43
CA VAL A 53 -22.10 -19.30 5.80
C VAL A 53 -20.69 -18.79 6.05
N MET A 54 -20.57 -17.63 6.68
CA MET A 54 -19.26 -17.08 7.01
C MET A 54 -18.58 -17.93 8.09
N PRO A 55 -17.29 -18.30 7.92
CA PRO A 55 -16.56 -19.01 8.97
C PRO A 55 -16.56 -18.23 10.28
N SER A 56 -16.77 -18.94 11.37
CA SER A 56 -16.66 -18.43 12.74
C SER A 56 -15.20 -18.08 13.06
N THR A 57 -14.99 -17.33 14.15
CA THR A 57 -13.66 -17.11 14.72
C THR A 57 -13.70 -17.43 16.22
N THR A 58 -12.58 -17.27 16.92
CA THR A 58 -12.52 -17.40 18.39
C THR A 58 -13.41 -16.40 19.12
N GLN A 59 -13.86 -15.33 18.45
CA GLN A 59 -14.62 -14.24 19.04
C GLN A 59 -16.15 -14.33 18.86
N TRP A 60 -16.63 -15.18 17.94
CA TRP A 60 -18.06 -15.30 17.63
C TRP A 60 -18.40 -16.65 17.00
N ALA A 61 -19.64 -17.08 17.18
CA ALA A 61 -20.20 -18.32 16.63
C ALA A 61 -21.58 -18.05 16.01
N TRP A 62 -22.16 -19.04 15.33
CA TRP A 62 -23.51 -18.95 14.79
C TRP A 62 -24.52 -19.54 15.76
N ARG A 63 -25.53 -18.75 16.14
CA ARG A 63 -26.76 -19.27 16.74
C ARG A 63 -27.65 -19.78 15.60
N ALA A 64 -27.69 -21.10 15.43
CA ALA A 64 -28.58 -21.78 14.50
C ALA A 64 -29.89 -22.14 15.22
N SER A 65 -31.00 -21.54 14.80
CA SER A 65 -32.34 -21.89 15.29
C SER A 65 -33.04 -22.72 14.22
N GLU A 66 -33.30 -23.98 14.52
CA GLU A 66 -34.00 -24.91 13.63
C GLU A 66 -35.50 -24.67 13.74
N LEU A 67 -36.06 -23.99 12.74
CA LEU A 67 -37.48 -23.64 12.67
C LEU A 67 -38.23 -24.74 11.90
N VAL A 68 -38.14 -25.96 12.44
CA VAL A 68 -38.82 -27.19 11.97
C VAL A 68 -39.53 -27.87 13.15
N ALA A 69 -40.38 -28.86 12.88
CA ALA A 69 -41.04 -29.63 13.94
C ALA A 69 -40.00 -30.35 14.81
N GLY A 70 -39.93 -30.02 16.10
CA GLY A 70 -38.95 -30.59 17.04
C GLY A 70 -37.55 -29.95 16.99
N GLY A 71 -37.37 -28.87 16.23
CA GLY A 71 -36.08 -28.20 16.09
C GLY A 71 -35.56 -27.57 17.39
N ILE A 72 -34.25 -27.42 17.46
CA ILE A 72 -33.54 -26.85 18.61
C ILE A 72 -32.75 -25.60 18.24
N VAL A 73 -32.14 -24.97 19.26
CA VAL A 73 -31.16 -23.91 19.05
C VAL A 73 -29.77 -24.49 19.34
N ARG A 74 -28.88 -24.41 18.35
CA ARG A 74 -27.46 -24.75 18.50
C ARG A 74 -26.60 -23.49 18.37
N TYR A 75 -25.45 -23.52 19.01
CA TYR A 75 -24.42 -22.51 18.84
C TYR A 75 -23.24 -23.21 18.21
N VAL A 76 -22.93 -22.92 16.95
CA VAL A 76 -22.02 -23.73 16.15
C VAL A 76 -20.84 -22.93 15.62
N GLU A 77 -19.68 -23.57 15.59
CA GLU A 77 -18.52 -23.10 14.86
C GLU A 77 -18.62 -23.52 13.40
N VAL A 78 -18.60 -22.54 12.49
CA VAL A 78 -18.45 -22.81 11.06
C VAL A 78 -16.96 -22.74 10.73
N PRO A 79 -16.32 -23.85 10.35
CA PRO A 79 -14.88 -23.88 10.07
C PRO A 79 -14.53 -23.17 8.77
N ASP A 80 -13.34 -22.58 8.68
CA ASP A 80 -12.84 -21.94 7.45
C ASP A 80 -12.33 -23.00 6.44
N LYS A 81 -13.28 -23.65 5.76
CA LYS A 81 -13.04 -24.61 4.68
C LYS A 81 -14.13 -24.52 3.60
N GLU A 82 -13.92 -25.19 2.47
CA GLU A 82 -14.81 -25.14 1.32
C GLU A 82 -16.25 -25.59 1.65
N SER A 83 -16.40 -26.72 2.35
CA SER A 83 -17.71 -27.28 2.71
C SER A 83 -17.74 -27.94 4.09
N ALA A 84 -18.92 -27.94 4.72
CA ALA A 84 -19.18 -28.60 5.99
C ALA A 84 -20.63 -29.11 6.09
N GLU A 85 -20.84 -30.24 6.77
CA GLU A 85 -22.17 -30.73 7.13
C GLU A 85 -22.63 -30.06 8.43
N TYR A 86 -23.87 -29.56 8.46
CA TYR A 86 -24.47 -28.90 9.64
C TYR A 86 -24.49 -29.82 10.88
N SER A 87 -24.73 -31.12 10.68
CA SER A 87 -24.71 -32.13 11.74
C SER A 87 -23.31 -32.34 12.34
N GLY A 88 -22.26 -32.08 11.56
CA GLY A 88 -20.86 -32.21 11.96
C GLY A 88 -20.23 -30.92 12.48
N LEU A 89 -20.97 -29.82 12.55
CA LEU A 89 -20.46 -28.57 13.14
C LEU A 89 -20.31 -28.74 14.65
N VAL A 90 -19.21 -28.18 15.17
CA VAL A 90 -18.86 -28.24 16.59
C VAL A 90 -19.77 -27.29 17.36
N ASP A 91 -20.41 -27.79 18.42
CA ASP A 91 -21.16 -26.95 19.34
C ASP A 91 -20.20 -26.15 20.24
N VAL A 92 -20.43 -24.85 20.32
CA VAL A 92 -19.64 -23.87 21.06
C VAL A 92 -20.48 -23.31 22.19
N ASP A 93 -19.94 -23.27 23.41
CA ASP A 93 -20.53 -22.45 24.47
C ASP A 93 -20.25 -20.97 24.19
N PRO A 94 -21.26 -20.11 23.97
CA PRO A 94 -21.03 -18.70 23.71
C PRO A 94 -20.29 -17.97 24.84
N LYS A 95 -20.30 -18.53 26.06
CA LYS A 95 -19.58 -17.96 27.22
C LYS A 95 -18.07 -18.18 27.15
N THR A 96 -17.59 -19.13 26.36
CA THR A 96 -16.16 -19.44 26.24
C THR A 96 -15.48 -18.72 25.07
N LEU A 97 -16.23 -17.90 24.33
CA LEU A 97 -15.68 -17.08 23.24
C LEU A 97 -14.70 -16.03 23.78
N ASP A 98 -13.57 -15.87 23.10
CA ASP A 98 -12.52 -14.93 23.49
C ASP A 98 -13.01 -13.49 23.26
N GLN A 99 -13.23 -12.78 24.37
CA GLN A 99 -13.70 -11.40 24.34
C GLN A 99 -12.56 -10.37 24.30
N SER A 100 -11.31 -10.82 24.47
CA SER A 100 -10.15 -9.98 24.77
C SER A 100 -9.10 -9.90 23.66
N SER A 101 -9.06 -10.85 22.74
CA SER A 101 -8.03 -10.89 21.69
C SER A 101 -8.59 -10.46 20.34
N GLU A 102 -8.13 -9.34 19.78
CA GLU A 102 -8.28 -9.01 18.36
C GLU A 102 -7.48 -10.02 17.51
N THR A 103 -7.98 -11.24 17.36
CA THR A 103 -7.39 -12.20 16.43
C THR A 103 -8.02 -11.97 15.05
N VAL A 104 -7.37 -11.10 14.26
CA VAL A 104 -7.68 -10.83 12.86
C VAL A 104 -7.67 -12.14 12.09
N ALA A 105 -8.83 -12.55 11.58
CA ALA A 105 -8.95 -13.78 10.80
C ALA A 105 -8.11 -13.70 9.53
N ALA A 106 -7.56 -14.84 9.05
CA ALA A 106 -6.64 -14.85 7.91
C ALA A 106 -7.21 -14.20 6.64
N TRP A 107 -8.52 -14.30 6.41
CA TRP A 107 -9.22 -13.63 5.29
C TRP A 107 -9.18 -12.09 5.38
N GLU A 108 -9.12 -11.54 6.59
CA GLU A 108 -9.04 -10.09 6.83
C GLU A 108 -7.66 -9.56 6.43
N THR A 109 -6.59 -10.33 6.66
CA THR A 109 -5.24 -10.00 6.19
C THR A 109 -5.16 -9.93 4.67
N VAL A 110 -5.77 -10.91 3.99
CA VAL A 110 -5.82 -10.96 2.51
C VAL A 110 -6.65 -9.81 1.94
N THR A 111 -7.81 -9.50 2.55
CA THR A 111 -8.68 -8.41 2.10
C THR A 111 -8.03 -7.05 2.31
N ARG A 112 -7.30 -6.87 3.43
CA ARG A 112 -6.54 -5.66 3.72
C ARG A 112 -5.40 -5.45 2.73
N ALA A 113 -4.69 -6.52 2.36
CA ALA A 113 -3.67 -6.47 1.31
C ALA A 113 -4.27 -6.07 -0.05
N ALA A 114 -5.41 -6.65 -0.43
CA ALA A 114 -6.10 -6.32 -1.68
C ALA A 114 -6.59 -4.85 -1.72
N GLN A 115 -7.12 -4.33 -0.61
CA GLN A 115 -7.51 -2.92 -0.49
C GLN A 115 -6.31 -1.97 -0.54
N GLY A 116 -5.17 -2.36 0.04
CA GLY A 116 -3.92 -1.61 -0.06
C GLY A 116 -3.44 -1.49 -1.51
N VAL A 117 -3.52 -2.59 -2.28
CA VAL A 117 -3.17 -2.60 -3.71
C VAL A 117 -4.13 -1.73 -4.51
N LEU A 118 -5.44 -1.78 -4.25
CA LEU A 118 -6.42 -0.91 -4.91
C LEU A 118 -6.17 0.58 -4.62
N GLY A 119 -5.80 0.92 -3.39
CA GLY A 119 -5.40 2.29 -3.02
C GLY A 119 -4.13 2.75 -3.75
N GLN A 120 -3.14 1.86 -3.91
CA GLN A 120 -1.95 2.15 -4.72
C GLN A 120 -2.28 2.38 -6.18
N ILE A 121 -3.18 1.58 -6.77
CA ILE A 121 -3.63 1.76 -8.16
C ILE A 121 -4.32 3.11 -8.33
N GLY A 122 -5.19 3.51 -7.39
CA GLY A 122 -5.80 4.85 -7.40
C GLY A 122 -4.77 5.98 -7.32
N SER A 123 -3.75 5.84 -6.45
CA SER A 123 -2.66 6.82 -6.37
C SER A 123 -1.81 6.89 -7.64
N ILE A 124 -1.67 5.78 -8.37
CA ILE A 124 -0.98 5.75 -9.67
C ILE A 124 -1.83 6.48 -10.71
N ASP A 125 -3.14 6.26 -10.74
CA ASP A 125 -4.06 6.95 -11.67
C ASP A 125 -4.01 8.48 -11.47
N ASP A 126 -4.05 8.93 -10.21
CA ASP A 126 -3.91 10.35 -9.87
C ASP A 126 -2.58 10.94 -10.37
N LYS A 127 -1.48 10.17 -10.25
CA LYS A 127 -0.15 10.59 -10.76
C LYS A 127 -0.11 10.63 -12.28
N VAL A 128 -0.77 9.69 -12.95
CA VAL A 128 -0.86 9.67 -14.43
C VAL A 128 -1.66 10.87 -14.92
N GLN A 129 -2.83 11.16 -14.33
CA GLN A 129 -3.60 12.37 -14.68
C GLN A 129 -2.81 13.66 -14.44
N ALA A 130 -2.06 13.74 -13.33
CA ALA A 130 -1.20 14.89 -13.05
C ALA A 130 -0.07 15.03 -14.10
N ALA A 131 0.50 13.91 -14.55
CA ALA A 131 1.52 13.88 -15.60
C ALA A 131 0.94 14.28 -16.97
N GLU A 132 -0.24 13.78 -17.34
CA GLU A 132 -0.94 14.15 -18.57
C GLU A 132 -1.30 15.64 -18.60
N SER A 133 -1.82 16.16 -17.49
CA SER A 133 -2.11 17.59 -17.36
C SER A 133 -0.85 18.45 -17.48
N SER A 134 0.27 17.98 -16.93
CA SER A 134 1.58 18.65 -17.05
C SER A 134 2.13 18.59 -18.48
N ALA A 135 1.98 17.45 -19.17
CA ALA A 135 2.35 17.30 -20.57
C ALA A 135 1.52 18.21 -21.49
N GLY A 136 0.21 18.35 -21.23
CA GLY A 136 -0.66 19.29 -21.94
C GLY A 136 -0.23 20.75 -21.78
N LYS A 137 0.16 21.14 -20.56
CA LYS A 137 0.73 22.48 -20.30
C LYS A 137 2.07 22.70 -21.01
N ALA A 138 2.94 21.69 -21.01
CA ALA A 138 4.22 21.75 -21.72
C ALA A 138 4.03 21.96 -23.22
N LYS A 139 3.11 21.20 -23.84
CA LYS A 139 2.78 21.35 -25.26
C LYS A 139 2.23 22.74 -25.60
N THR A 140 1.37 23.29 -24.74
CA THR A 140 0.84 24.65 -24.91
C THR A 140 1.95 25.71 -24.82
N SER A 141 2.93 25.48 -23.94
CA SER A 141 4.10 26.34 -23.79
C SER A 141 5.03 26.27 -25.00
N GLU A 142 5.21 25.08 -25.59
CA GLU A 142 5.96 24.87 -26.83
C GLU A 142 5.31 25.60 -28.01
N ASP A 143 3.99 25.47 -28.18
CA ASP A 143 3.23 26.19 -29.21
C ASP A 143 3.35 27.72 -29.05
N SER A 144 3.36 28.20 -27.80
CA SER A 144 3.55 29.63 -27.49
C SER A 144 4.97 30.10 -27.83
N ALA A 145 5.99 29.30 -27.51
CA ALA A 145 7.38 29.59 -27.85
C ALA A 145 7.60 29.61 -29.38
N ALA A 146 6.98 28.68 -30.11
CA ALA A 146 7.03 28.64 -31.57
C ALA A 146 6.40 29.89 -32.20
N ARG A 147 5.26 30.37 -31.67
CA ARG A 147 4.62 31.62 -32.14
C ARG A 147 5.47 32.85 -31.87
N GLU A 148 6.10 32.94 -30.69
CA GLU A 148 6.99 34.06 -30.37
C GLU A 148 8.26 34.05 -31.23
N SER A 149 8.83 32.87 -31.49
CA SER A 149 9.96 32.72 -32.41
C SER A 149 9.61 33.17 -33.84
N ALA A 150 8.42 32.83 -34.33
CA ALA A 150 7.94 33.29 -35.63
C ALA A 150 7.78 34.82 -35.70
N LYS A 151 7.26 35.46 -34.64
CA LYS A 151 7.17 36.93 -34.55
C LYS A 151 8.54 37.60 -34.52
N ALA A 152 9.51 36.99 -33.84
CA ALA A 152 10.89 37.48 -33.80
C ALA A 152 11.54 37.42 -35.18
N ALA A 153 11.32 36.32 -35.92
CA ALA A 153 11.81 36.18 -37.30
C ALA A 153 11.20 37.22 -38.25
N ASP A 154 9.89 37.47 -38.16
CA ASP A 154 9.21 38.50 -38.96
C ASP A 154 9.73 39.91 -38.64
N SER A 155 9.94 40.22 -37.36
CA SER A 155 10.54 41.48 -36.93
C SER A 155 11.98 41.66 -37.45
N ALA A 156 12.77 40.59 -37.43
CA ALA A 156 14.14 40.60 -37.97
C ALA A 156 14.15 40.83 -39.50
N ALA A 157 13.24 40.20 -40.24
CA ALA A 157 13.10 40.41 -41.67
C ALA A 157 12.71 41.87 -42.00
N LYS A 158 11.78 42.45 -41.23
CA LYS A 158 11.40 43.87 -41.36
C LYS A 158 12.57 44.82 -41.07
N ALA A 159 13.37 44.52 -40.05
CA ALA A 159 14.57 45.32 -39.73
C ALA A 159 15.62 45.27 -40.85
N GLN A 160 15.83 44.10 -41.46
CA GLN A 160 16.73 43.97 -42.61
C GLN A 160 16.23 44.75 -43.83
N ALA A 161 14.92 44.71 -44.11
CA ALA A 161 14.31 45.49 -45.18
C ALA A 161 14.48 47.01 -44.94
N ALA A 162 14.27 47.47 -43.70
CA ALA A 162 14.47 48.87 -43.33
C ALA A 162 15.94 49.32 -43.48
N GLN A 163 16.91 48.47 -43.09
CA GLN A 163 18.33 48.75 -43.31
C GLN A 163 18.69 48.86 -44.81
N ALA A 164 18.11 48.00 -45.64
CA ALA A 164 18.33 48.07 -47.09
C ALA A 164 17.78 49.36 -47.70
N GLU A 165 16.61 49.83 -47.28
CA GLU A 165 16.04 51.11 -47.73
C GLU A 165 16.82 52.33 -47.21
N ALA A 166 17.32 52.26 -45.97
CA ALA A 166 18.21 53.28 -45.42
C ALA A 166 19.53 53.37 -46.23
N ALA A 167 20.11 52.24 -46.61
CA ALA A 167 21.32 52.19 -47.44
C ALA A 167 21.08 52.79 -48.83
N LYS A 168 19.95 52.49 -49.48
CA LYS A 168 19.56 53.11 -50.76
C LYS A 168 19.39 54.62 -50.64
N SER A 169 18.77 55.08 -49.55
CA SER A 169 18.55 56.51 -49.29
C SER A 169 19.87 57.25 -49.06
N ALA A 170 20.81 56.63 -48.32
CA ALA A 170 22.15 57.18 -48.12
C ALA A 170 22.95 57.28 -49.44
N ALA A 171 22.86 56.27 -50.31
CA ALA A 171 23.49 56.30 -51.63
C ALA A 171 22.94 57.43 -52.50
N ALA A 172 21.62 57.62 -52.53
CA ALA A 172 20.99 58.71 -53.27
C ALA A 172 21.37 60.10 -52.72
N ALA A 173 21.55 60.24 -51.40
CA ALA A 173 22.03 61.47 -50.79
C ALA A 173 23.48 61.79 -51.21
N HIS A 174 24.36 60.78 -51.23
CA HIS A 174 25.76 60.94 -51.65
C HIS A 174 25.89 61.30 -53.14
N GLU A 175 25.06 60.70 -54.01
CA GLU A 175 24.97 61.09 -55.43
C GLU A 175 24.51 62.56 -55.58
N SER A 176 23.51 62.96 -54.80
CA SER A 176 23.01 64.34 -54.79
C SER A 176 24.08 65.34 -54.31
N GLU A 177 24.87 64.99 -53.29
CA GLU A 177 25.97 65.81 -52.78
C GLU A 177 27.10 65.93 -53.81
N THR A 178 27.47 64.83 -54.45
CA THR A 178 28.47 64.80 -55.53
C THR A 178 28.07 65.73 -56.68
N THR A 179 26.79 65.66 -57.07
CA THR A 179 26.21 66.54 -58.12
C THR A 179 26.26 68.01 -57.72
N ALA A 180 25.85 68.33 -56.47
CA ALA A 180 25.89 69.69 -55.97
C ALA A 180 27.31 70.26 -55.92
N ASN A 181 28.29 69.47 -55.46
CA ASN A 181 29.70 69.87 -55.44
C ASN A 181 30.26 70.10 -56.85
N GLY A 182 29.85 69.29 -57.84
CA GLY A 182 30.18 69.51 -59.25
C GLY A 182 29.67 70.85 -59.77
N LEU A 183 28.38 71.15 -59.54
CA LEU A 183 27.75 72.41 -59.94
C LEU A 183 28.39 73.63 -59.26
N ILE A 184 28.76 73.51 -57.98
CA ILE A 184 29.50 74.57 -57.26
C ILE A 184 30.89 74.79 -57.90
N GLY A 185 31.56 73.73 -58.32
CA GLY A 185 32.84 73.82 -59.03
C GLY A 185 32.72 74.53 -60.38
N GLU A 186 31.71 74.18 -61.17
CA GLU A 186 31.40 74.86 -62.43
C GLU A 186 31.07 76.34 -62.22
N ALA A 187 30.24 76.65 -61.22
CA ALA A 187 29.90 78.03 -60.87
C ALA A 187 31.14 78.86 -60.48
N ARG A 188 32.11 78.27 -59.76
CA ARG A 188 33.39 78.94 -59.46
C ARG A 188 34.24 79.18 -60.71
N SER A 189 34.31 78.21 -61.62
CA SER A 189 35.00 78.39 -62.91
C SER A 189 34.36 79.50 -63.74
N ILE A 190 33.02 79.54 -63.81
CA ILE A 190 32.28 80.61 -64.50
C ILE A 190 32.55 81.95 -63.84
N ALA A 191 32.52 82.05 -62.50
CA ALA A 191 32.81 83.28 -61.79
C ALA A 191 34.24 83.79 -62.05
N ALA A 192 35.22 82.89 -62.11
CA ALA A 192 36.61 83.23 -62.46
C ALA A 192 36.72 83.71 -63.92
N GLN A 193 36.01 83.08 -64.86
CA GLN A 193 35.94 83.51 -66.24
C GLN A 193 35.29 84.88 -66.37
N VAL A 194 34.20 85.14 -65.64
CA VAL A 194 33.55 86.45 -65.57
C VAL A 194 34.50 87.53 -65.05
N GLN A 195 35.34 87.22 -64.05
CA GLN A 195 36.36 88.17 -63.57
C GLN A 195 37.45 88.43 -64.62
N ALA A 196 37.88 87.41 -65.36
CA ALA A 196 38.85 87.56 -66.46
C ALA A 196 38.26 88.35 -67.65
N ASP A 197 36.99 88.10 -67.97
CA ASP A 197 36.25 88.80 -69.02
C ASP A 197 35.94 90.23 -68.61
N ALA A 198 35.66 90.50 -67.33
CA ALA A 198 35.51 91.85 -66.78
C ALA A 198 36.83 92.64 -66.80
N ALA A 199 37.96 92.00 -66.51
CA ALA A 199 39.29 92.60 -66.67
C ALA A 199 39.60 92.91 -68.15
N THR A 200 39.22 92.01 -69.06
CA THR A 200 39.33 92.19 -70.52
C THR A 200 38.39 93.28 -71.03
N ALA A 201 37.19 93.39 -70.48
CA ALA A 201 36.21 94.43 -70.77
C ALA A 201 36.67 95.80 -70.24
N THR A 202 37.33 95.85 -69.08
CA THR A 202 37.93 97.08 -68.52
C THR A 202 39.09 97.57 -69.39
N ALA A 203 39.93 96.65 -69.91
CA ALA A 203 40.98 96.98 -70.88
C ALA A 203 40.41 97.47 -72.23
N LYS A 204 39.24 96.97 -72.64
CA LYS A 204 38.52 97.41 -73.86
C LYS A 204 37.67 98.68 -73.67
N ALA A 205 37.16 98.96 -72.47
CA ALA A 205 36.38 100.15 -72.13
C ALA A 205 37.21 101.44 -72.23
N THR A 206 38.51 101.36 -71.93
CA THR A 206 39.47 102.46 -72.16
C THR A 206 39.67 102.77 -73.65
N ALA A 207 39.28 101.87 -74.56
CA ALA A 207 39.48 102.01 -75.99
C ALA A 207 38.23 102.45 -76.80
N ALA A 208 37.02 102.50 -76.22
CA ALA A 208 35.80 102.58 -77.04
C ALA A 208 34.64 103.40 -76.45
N GLY A 209 34.75 104.73 -76.44
CA GLY A 209 33.65 105.63 -76.11
C GLY A 209 32.71 105.99 -77.29
N ARG A 210 32.10 105.04 -78.03
CA ARG A 210 31.04 105.38 -79.01
C ARG A 210 29.95 104.30 -79.22
N SER A 211 28.75 104.61 -78.67
CA SER A 211 27.40 104.52 -79.26
C SER A 211 26.59 103.19 -79.32
N ALA A 212 25.54 103.17 -78.48
CA ALA A 212 24.12 103.10 -78.88
C ALA A 212 23.46 101.77 -79.34
N SER A 213 23.95 100.62 -78.86
CA SER A 213 23.26 99.32 -78.98
C SER A 213 22.78 98.71 -77.65
N ASP A 214 22.95 99.43 -76.53
CA ASP A 214 22.91 98.82 -75.19
C ASP A 214 21.51 98.68 -74.56
N ALA A 215 20.44 99.23 -75.13
CA ALA A 215 19.14 99.27 -74.45
C ALA A 215 18.34 97.94 -74.46
N LYS A 216 18.71 96.95 -75.29
CA LYS A 216 18.02 95.65 -75.35
C LYS A 216 18.68 94.57 -74.46
N GLY A 217 20.00 94.65 -74.26
CA GLY A 217 20.75 93.65 -73.46
C GLY A 217 20.48 93.70 -71.95
N TYR A 218 20.15 94.88 -71.41
CA TYR A 218 19.85 95.03 -69.97
C TYR A 218 18.49 94.44 -69.57
N SER A 219 17.51 94.41 -70.48
CA SER A 219 16.19 93.79 -70.29
C SER A 219 16.28 92.25 -70.22
N ASP A 220 17.02 91.66 -71.16
CA ASP A 220 17.16 90.20 -71.25
C ASP A 220 18.00 89.64 -70.08
N THR A 221 18.95 90.42 -69.57
CA THR A 221 19.75 90.07 -68.38
C THR A 221 18.94 90.13 -67.08
N ALA A 222 18.02 91.09 -66.94
CA ALA A 222 17.13 91.18 -65.78
C ALA A 222 16.09 90.05 -65.76
N ALA A 223 15.55 89.66 -66.92
CA ALA A 223 14.65 88.51 -67.06
C ALA A 223 15.36 87.18 -66.75
N ALA A 224 16.59 86.99 -67.23
CA ALA A 224 17.41 85.82 -66.90
C ALA A 224 17.73 85.73 -65.39
N SER A 225 17.98 86.87 -64.74
CA SER A 225 18.23 86.94 -63.29
C SER A 225 17.00 86.57 -62.45
N ALA A 226 15.80 86.93 -62.90
CA ALA A 226 14.55 86.57 -62.23
C ALA A 226 14.22 85.08 -62.34
N LEU A 227 14.53 84.45 -63.49
CA LEU A 227 14.41 83.00 -63.67
C LEU A 227 15.42 82.26 -62.77
N ALA A 228 16.67 82.70 -62.72
CA ALA A 228 17.69 82.12 -61.84
C ALA A 228 17.31 82.22 -60.35
N ALA A 229 16.69 83.33 -59.92
CA ALA A 229 16.19 83.48 -58.56
C ALA A 229 15.03 82.51 -58.24
N THR A 230 14.17 82.24 -59.23
CA THR A 230 13.08 81.28 -59.10
C THR A 230 13.60 79.84 -59.00
N ASP A 231 14.59 79.48 -59.82
CA ASP A 231 15.23 78.17 -59.78
C ASP A 231 15.99 77.95 -58.46
N ALA A 232 16.66 78.98 -57.95
CA ALA A 232 17.32 78.93 -56.64
C ALA A 232 16.31 78.74 -55.50
N LYS A 233 15.15 79.40 -55.56
CA LYS A 233 14.07 79.21 -54.59
C LYS A 233 13.51 77.79 -54.63
N ASN A 234 13.23 77.27 -55.83
CA ASN A 234 12.73 75.90 -56.02
C ASN A 234 13.75 74.85 -55.51
N ALA A 235 15.05 75.09 -55.74
CA ALA A 235 16.10 74.23 -55.22
C ALA A 235 16.19 74.25 -53.68
N ALA A 236 16.01 75.43 -53.06
CA ALA A 236 15.98 75.55 -51.60
C ALA A 236 14.77 74.85 -50.98
N GLU A 237 13.59 74.94 -51.59
CA GLU A 237 12.38 74.23 -51.16
C GLU A 237 12.54 72.70 -51.29
N ALA A 238 13.16 72.23 -52.38
CA ALA A 238 13.48 70.82 -52.55
C ALA A 238 14.50 70.32 -51.49
N ALA A 239 15.50 71.12 -51.14
CA ALA A 239 16.45 70.79 -50.07
C ALA A 239 15.78 70.71 -48.70
N ALA A 240 14.86 71.63 -48.38
CA ALA A 240 14.08 71.59 -47.15
C ALA A 240 13.19 70.34 -47.06
N GLY A 241 12.58 69.92 -48.18
CA GLY A 241 11.81 68.67 -48.26
C GLY A 241 12.66 67.43 -47.95
N LYS A 242 13.88 67.36 -48.50
CA LYS A 242 14.83 66.27 -48.23
C LYS A 242 15.29 66.25 -46.76
N ALA A 243 15.56 67.40 -46.16
CA ALA A 243 15.95 67.50 -44.76
C ALA A 243 14.86 66.94 -43.83
N LYS A 244 13.59 67.30 -44.07
CA LYS A 244 12.45 66.81 -43.29
C LYS A 244 12.21 65.30 -43.44
N ALA A 245 12.47 64.76 -44.63
CA ALA A 245 12.41 63.31 -44.87
C ALA A 245 13.52 62.58 -44.08
N SER A 246 14.74 63.12 -44.04
CA SER A 246 15.84 62.58 -43.22
C SER A 246 15.54 62.61 -41.72
N GLU A 247 14.95 63.69 -41.21
CA GLU A 247 14.53 63.76 -39.79
C GLU A 247 13.50 62.67 -39.45
N SER A 248 12.55 62.44 -40.35
CA SER A 248 11.52 61.40 -40.16
C SER A 248 12.13 60.00 -40.17
N ALA A 249 13.05 59.71 -41.10
CA ALA A 249 13.77 58.44 -41.16
C ALA A 249 14.68 58.21 -39.94
N ALA A 250 15.29 59.27 -39.39
CA ALA A 250 16.08 59.19 -38.17
C ALA A 250 15.21 58.85 -36.95
N ALA A 251 14.00 59.42 -36.85
CA ALA A 251 13.05 59.11 -35.78
C ALA A 251 12.58 57.64 -35.86
N GLU A 252 12.21 57.15 -37.05
CA GLU A 252 11.81 55.76 -37.26
C GLU A 252 12.94 54.77 -36.91
N SER A 253 14.18 55.10 -37.25
CA SER A 253 15.36 54.32 -36.88
C SER A 253 15.55 54.26 -35.37
N SER A 254 15.35 55.38 -34.67
CA SER A 254 15.44 55.43 -33.21
C SER A 254 14.36 54.58 -32.53
N ASP A 255 13.13 54.59 -33.06
CA ASP A 255 12.03 53.77 -32.55
C ASP A 255 12.29 52.28 -32.78
N ALA A 256 12.82 51.90 -33.94
CA ALA A 256 13.20 50.52 -34.25
C ALA A 256 14.32 50.00 -33.34
N ALA A 257 15.30 50.85 -33.02
CA ALA A 257 16.35 50.53 -32.05
C ALA A 257 15.78 50.33 -30.64
N GLY A 258 14.82 51.18 -30.22
CA GLY A 258 14.13 51.05 -28.94
C GLY A 258 13.36 49.73 -28.82
N GLN A 259 12.60 49.36 -29.85
CA GLN A 259 11.88 48.08 -29.90
C GLN A 259 12.82 46.87 -29.83
N SER A 260 13.96 46.94 -30.52
CA SER A 260 14.98 45.88 -30.49
C SER A 260 15.61 45.71 -29.09
N ALA A 261 15.89 46.82 -28.40
CA ALA A 261 16.40 46.78 -27.04
C ALA A 261 15.40 46.12 -26.06
N SER A 262 14.11 46.45 -26.16
CA SER A 262 13.05 45.81 -25.37
C SER A 262 12.92 44.31 -25.66
N ALA A 263 13.03 43.91 -26.93
CA ALA A 263 13.00 42.50 -27.31
C ALA A 263 14.21 41.71 -26.76
N ALA A 264 15.40 42.32 -26.74
CA ALA A 264 16.59 41.72 -26.16
C ALA A 264 16.43 41.50 -24.63
N GLN A 265 15.93 42.50 -23.90
CA GLN A 265 15.67 42.38 -22.45
C GLN A 265 14.60 41.32 -22.13
N ALA A 266 13.54 41.23 -22.94
CA ALA A 266 12.53 40.18 -22.79
C ALA A 266 13.13 38.78 -22.99
N SER A 267 14.05 38.63 -23.95
CA SER A 267 14.73 37.37 -24.24
C SER A 267 15.69 36.96 -23.12
N GLU A 268 16.43 37.90 -22.54
CA GLU A 268 17.29 37.66 -21.38
C GLU A 268 16.47 37.20 -20.15
N THR A 269 15.32 37.84 -19.92
CA THR A 269 14.39 37.45 -18.85
C THR A 269 13.82 36.04 -19.07
N ALA A 270 13.49 35.70 -20.32
CA ALA A 270 13.02 34.35 -20.67
C ALA A 270 14.11 33.30 -20.47
N ALA A 271 15.35 33.59 -20.85
CA ALA A 271 16.49 32.71 -20.63
C ALA A 271 16.75 32.46 -19.14
N ALA A 272 16.68 33.50 -18.31
CA ALA A 272 16.83 33.37 -16.85
C ALA A 272 15.75 32.45 -16.24
N LYS A 273 14.48 32.64 -16.60
CA LYS A 273 13.37 31.77 -16.13
C LYS A 273 13.52 30.32 -16.59
N SER A 274 14.04 30.12 -17.80
CA SER A 274 14.32 28.77 -18.33
C SER A 274 15.42 28.08 -17.51
N ALA A 275 16.51 28.80 -17.18
CA ALA A 275 17.58 28.30 -16.33
C ALA A 275 17.10 27.93 -14.91
N GLU A 276 16.24 28.77 -14.30
CA GLU A 276 15.62 28.45 -13.01
C GLU A 276 14.76 27.18 -13.07
N SER A 277 13.97 27.03 -14.14
CA SER A 277 13.13 25.85 -14.35
C SER A 277 13.97 24.58 -14.52
N ALA A 278 15.07 24.65 -15.27
CA ALA A 278 16.02 23.55 -15.39
C ALA A 278 16.65 23.17 -14.04
N GLY A 279 17.04 24.17 -13.23
CA GLY A 279 17.57 23.93 -11.88
C GLY A 279 16.56 23.24 -10.95
N ARG A 280 15.29 23.66 -10.98
CA ARG A 280 14.21 23.00 -10.23
C ARG A 280 13.99 21.56 -10.66
N SER A 281 14.02 21.28 -11.96
CA SER A 281 13.89 19.92 -12.49
C SER A 281 15.04 19.01 -12.05
N GLN A 282 16.28 19.53 -12.05
CA GLN A 282 17.44 18.78 -11.58
C GLN A 282 17.35 18.46 -10.08
N ALA A 283 16.90 19.42 -9.26
CA ALA A 283 16.68 19.19 -7.83
C ALA A 283 15.58 18.14 -7.58
N ALA A 284 14.49 18.18 -8.36
CA ALA A 284 13.42 17.18 -8.28
C ALA A 284 13.91 15.76 -8.65
N ALA A 285 14.75 15.64 -9.68
CA ALA A 285 15.37 14.38 -10.06
C ALA A 285 16.25 13.81 -8.93
N ALA A 286 17.12 14.63 -8.33
CA ALA A 286 17.98 14.21 -7.22
C ALA A 286 17.16 13.79 -5.97
N ALA A 287 16.05 14.49 -5.68
CA ALA A 287 15.14 14.09 -4.61
C ALA A 287 14.47 12.75 -4.91
N SER A 288 14.10 12.49 -6.17
CA SER A 288 13.52 11.21 -6.59
C SER A 288 14.51 10.06 -6.47
N GLU A 289 15.78 10.25 -6.84
CA GLU A 289 16.84 9.25 -6.64
C GLU A 289 17.03 8.92 -5.16
N THR A 290 17.01 9.93 -4.29
CA THR A 290 17.09 9.74 -2.84
C THR A 290 15.90 8.94 -2.31
N GLY A 291 14.68 9.25 -2.77
CA GLY A 291 13.48 8.51 -2.39
C GLY A 291 13.50 7.05 -2.86
N ALA A 292 14.02 6.79 -4.06
CA ALA A 292 14.21 5.44 -4.58
C ALA A 292 15.22 4.64 -3.74
N ALA A 293 16.35 5.25 -3.36
CA ALA A 293 17.36 4.63 -2.51
C ALA A 293 16.81 4.27 -1.11
N GLN A 294 16.06 5.18 -0.49
CA GLN A 294 15.40 4.93 0.80
C GLN A 294 14.38 3.80 0.72
N SER A 295 13.61 3.74 -0.37
CA SER A 295 12.63 2.68 -0.61
C SER A 295 13.31 1.31 -0.76
N ALA A 296 14.43 1.25 -1.48
CA ALA A 296 15.23 0.03 -1.60
C ALA A 296 15.78 -0.44 -0.24
N GLN A 297 16.22 0.49 0.60
CA GLN A 297 16.72 0.17 1.94
C GLN A 297 15.59 -0.34 2.87
N ALA A 298 14.40 0.24 2.79
CA ALA A 298 13.22 -0.24 3.53
C ALA A 298 12.80 -1.65 3.09
N ALA A 299 12.87 -1.94 1.78
CA ALA A 299 12.61 -3.27 1.24
C ALA A 299 13.63 -4.30 1.74
N ALA A 300 14.93 -3.96 1.73
CA ALA A 300 15.98 -4.81 2.27
C ALA A 300 15.77 -5.12 3.76
N GLY A 301 15.48 -4.10 4.58
CA GLY A 301 15.19 -4.29 6.01
C GLY A 301 13.93 -5.13 6.26
N SER A 302 12.94 -5.08 5.37
CA SER A 302 11.74 -5.93 5.45
C SER A 302 12.06 -7.39 5.09
N ALA A 303 12.91 -7.61 4.09
CA ALA A 303 13.38 -8.95 3.74
C ALA A 303 14.16 -9.61 4.88
N ASP A 304 14.99 -8.86 5.61
CA ASP A 304 15.72 -9.37 6.77
C ASP A 304 14.76 -9.75 7.92
N LYS A 305 13.74 -8.93 8.19
CA LYS A 305 12.69 -9.26 9.17
C LYS A 305 11.89 -10.51 8.78
N ALA A 306 11.61 -10.70 7.50
CA ALA A 306 10.95 -11.91 7.02
C ALA A 306 11.81 -13.16 7.27
N LYS A 307 13.10 -13.12 6.95
CA LYS A 307 14.05 -14.22 7.24
C LYS A 307 14.16 -14.51 8.74
N ALA A 308 14.20 -13.47 9.57
CA ALA A 308 14.21 -13.63 11.03
C ALA A 308 12.92 -14.31 11.53
N SER A 309 11.76 -13.95 10.96
CA SER A 309 10.47 -14.56 11.30
C SER A 309 10.40 -16.03 10.86
N GLU A 310 10.93 -16.37 9.67
CA GLU A 310 11.03 -17.76 9.18
C GLU A 310 11.92 -18.61 10.09
N THR A 311 13.02 -18.04 10.57
CA THR A 311 13.92 -18.69 11.54
C THR A 311 13.20 -18.93 12.87
N ALA A 312 12.47 -17.94 13.37
CA ALA A 312 11.69 -18.06 14.61
C ALA A 312 10.58 -19.13 14.48
N ALA A 313 9.85 -19.14 13.36
CA ALA A 313 8.82 -20.14 13.09
C ALA A 313 9.42 -21.56 13.04
N SER A 314 10.58 -21.72 12.41
CA SER A 314 11.29 -23.01 12.35
C SER A 314 11.74 -23.49 13.74
N ALA A 315 12.18 -22.57 14.59
CA ALA A 315 12.53 -22.87 15.97
C ALA A 315 11.29 -23.29 16.78
N SER A 316 10.17 -22.55 16.66
CA SER A 316 8.90 -22.90 17.32
C SER A 316 8.36 -24.25 16.87
N ALA A 317 8.44 -24.58 15.58
CA ALA A 317 8.04 -25.89 15.07
C ALA A 317 8.91 -27.03 15.66
N SER A 318 10.21 -26.78 15.83
CA SER A 318 11.15 -27.73 16.45
C SER A 318 10.83 -27.94 17.92
N SER A 319 10.53 -26.88 18.67
CA SER A 319 10.09 -26.96 20.07
C SER A 319 8.78 -27.73 20.22
N ALA A 320 7.78 -27.43 19.38
CA ALA A 320 6.51 -28.16 19.40
C ALA A 320 6.69 -29.67 19.15
N LYS A 321 7.59 -30.03 18.22
CA LYS A 321 7.94 -31.44 17.98
C LYS A 321 8.59 -32.10 19.19
N ALA A 322 9.47 -31.38 19.90
CA ALA A 322 10.09 -31.87 21.13
C ALA A 322 9.05 -32.06 22.25
N ASP A 323 8.11 -31.14 22.40
CA ASP A 323 7.02 -31.24 23.38
C ASP A 323 6.11 -32.44 23.10
N VAL A 324 5.78 -32.72 21.83
CA VAL A 324 5.04 -33.92 21.44
C VAL A 324 5.79 -35.19 21.83
N GLN A 325 7.09 -35.27 21.54
CA GLN A 325 7.92 -36.43 21.91
C GLN A 325 8.02 -36.61 23.43
N ALA A 326 8.10 -35.52 24.18
CA ALA A 326 8.09 -35.55 25.64
C ALA A 326 6.75 -36.05 26.19
N ALA A 327 5.63 -35.60 25.60
CA ALA A 327 4.29 -36.05 25.98
C ALA A 327 4.07 -37.54 25.66
N GLU A 328 4.52 -38.02 24.50
CA GLU A 328 4.48 -39.45 24.14
C GLU A 328 5.28 -40.29 25.13
N SER A 329 6.49 -39.85 25.48
CA SER A 329 7.34 -40.53 26.46
C SER A 329 6.69 -40.59 27.86
N ALA A 330 6.06 -39.48 28.28
CA ALA A 330 5.33 -39.42 29.55
C ALA A 330 4.11 -40.35 29.54
N ALA A 331 3.36 -40.42 28.43
CA ALA A 331 2.23 -41.33 28.28
C ALA A 331 2.65 -42.81 28.36
N GLN A 332 3.78 -43.17 27.72
CA GLN A 332 4.35 -44.52 27.81
C GLN A 332 4.77 -44.86 29.24
N ALA A 333 5.42 -43.93 29.95
CA ALA A 333 5.78 -44.11 31.35
C ALA A 333 4.55 -44.30 32.25
N ALA A 334 3.48 -43.53 32.02
CA ALA A 334 2.22 -43.67 32.75
C ALA A 334 1.55 -45.03 32.48
N ALA A 335 1.55 -45.51 31.23
CA ALA A 335 1.01 -46.83 30.88
C ALA A 335 1.81 -47.98 31.53
N ALA A 336 3.14 -47.86 31.59
CA ALA A 336 3.98 -48.81 32.31
C ALA A 336 3.64 -48.83 33.81
N LYS A 337 3.50 -47.66 34.43
CA LYS A 337 3.10 -47.54 35.84
C LYS A 337 1.71 -48.11 36.13
N ALA A 338 0.76 -47.92 35.22
CA ALA A 338 -0.56 -48.53 35.32
C ALA A 338 -0.49 -50.07 35.28
N SER A 339 0.39 -50.61 34.43
CA SER A 339 0.60 -52.06 34.30
C SER A 339 1.28 -52.66 35.54
N GLU A 340 2.27 -51.96 36.11
CA GLU A 340 2.88 -52.31 37.39
C GLU A 340 1.85 -52.31 38.53
N ALA A 341 0.99 -51.28 38.58
CA ALA A 341 -0.07 -51.19 39.58
C ALA A 341 -1.11 -52.31 39.45
N ALA A 342 -1.50 -52.67 38.22
CA ALA A 342 -2.40 -53.80 37.97
C ALA A 342 -1.79 -55.13 38.45
N THR A 343 -0.51 -55.37 38.14
CA THR A 343 0.23 -56.56 38.60
C THR A 343 0.32 -56.63 40.12
N SER A 344 0.53 -55.48 40.77
CA SER A 344 0.55 -55.38 42.24
C SER A 344 -0.82 -55.69 42.84
N ALA A 345 -1.90 -55.21 42.23
CA ALA A 345 -3.27 -55.50 42.65
C ALA A 345 -3.60 -57.00 42.55
N ASP A 346 -3.19 -57.67 41.47
CA ASP A 346 -3.36 -59.12 41.32
C ASP A 346 -2.56 -59.91 42.38
N SER A 347 -1.35 -59.45 42.68
CA SER A 347 -0.51 -60.03 43.75
C SER A 347 -1.16 -59.87 45.13
N ALA A 348 -1.77 -58.71 45.39
CA ALA A 348 -2.52 -58.46 46.63
C ALA A 348 -3.77 -59.36 46.73
N LYS A 349 -4.51 -59.54 45.63
CA LYS A 349 -5.67 -60.44 45.56
C LYS A 349 -5.27 -61.90 45.81
N THR A 350 -4.15 -62.32 45.23
CA THR A 350 -3.58 -63.66 45.46
C THR A 350 -3.19 -63.85 46.92
N SER A 351 -2.50 -62.87 47.51
CA SER A 351 -2.13 -62.89 48.94
C SER A 351 -3.35 -62.91 49.85
N SER A 352 -4.40 -62.15 49.55
CA SER A 352 -5.67 -62.18 50.29
C SER A 352 -6.33 -63.56 50.24
N THR A 353 -6.30 -64.22 49.07
CA THR A 353 -6.84 -65.58 48.90
C THR A 353 -6.03 -66.59 49.71
N ALA A 354 -4.70 -66.49 49.69
CA ALA A 354 -3.82 -67.32 50.50
C ALA A 354 -4.07 -67.13 52.00
N ALA A 355 -4.24 -65.88 52.47
CA ALA A 355 -4.56 -65.59 53.86
C ALA A 355 -5.88 -66.24 54.31
N LYS A 356 -6.94 -66.14 53.49
CA LYS A 356 -8.23 -66.81 53.77
C LYS A 356 -8.10 -68.34 53.81
N ALA A 357 -7.27 -68.92 52.95
CA ALA A 357 -6.98 -70.35 52.97
C ALA A 357 -6.24 -70.76 54.25
N SER A 358 -5.24 -69.98 54.67
CA SER A 358 -4.52 -70.19 55.94
C SER A 358 -5.44 -70.07 57.15
N GLU A 359 -6.34 -69.09 57.17
CA GLU A 359 -7.34 -68.91 58.23
C GLU A 359 -8.28 -70.12 58.31
N SER A 360 -8.76 -70.60 57.15
CA SER A 360 -9.60 -71.81 57.06
C SER A 360 -8.86 -73.07 57.52
N ALA A 361 -7.57 -73.21 57.18
CA ALA A 361 -6.74 -74.31 57.62
C ALA A 361 -6.51 -74.28 59.13
N SER A 362 -6.26 -73.08 59.69
CA SER A 362 -6.13 -72.88 61.14
C SER A 362 -7.41 -73.27 61.88
N ALA A 363 -8.59 -72.87 61.37
CA ALA A 363 -9.89 -73.23 61.94
C ALA A 363 -10.14 -74.76 61.93
N LYS A 364 -9.77 -75.45 60.85
CA LYS A 364 -9.82 -76.92 60.78
C LYS A 364 -8.90 -77.56 61.81
N SER A 365 -7.65 -77.11 61.91
CA SER A 365 -6.70 -77.61 62.91
C SER A 365 -7.20 -77.38 64.34
N ALA A 366 -7.80 -76.23 64.63
CA ALA A 366 -8.41 -75.95 65.93
C ALA A 366 -9.60 -76.88 66.22
N SER A 367 -10.44 -77.15 65.22
CA SER A 367 -11.56 -78.09 65.36
C SER A 367 -11.08 -79.52 65.60
N ALA A 368 -10.07 -79.98 64.84
CA ALA A 368 -9.46 -81.30 65.03
C ALA A 368 -8.78 -81.43 66.40
N ALA A 369 -8.15 -80.36 66.90
CA ALA A 369 -7.59 -80.32 68.24
C ALA A 369 -8.69 -80.39 69.32
N ALA A 370 -9.83 -79.71 69.12
CA ALA A 370 -10.97 -79.78 70.02
C ALA A 370 -11.62 -81.17 70.04
N GLU A 371 -11.79 -81.81 68.87
CA GLU A 371 -12.26 -83.19 68.76
C GLU A 371 -11.31 -84.19 69.43
N SER A 372 -9.99 -84.01 69.21
CA SER A 372 -8.96 -84.82 69.87
C SER A 372 -9.02 -84.65 71.39
N ALA A 373 -9.17 -83.41 71.89
CA ALA A 373 -9.31 -83.12 73.32
C ALA A 373 -10.60 -83.72 73.92
N ALA A 374 -11.71 -83.70 73.19
CA ALA A 374 -12.95 -84.34 73.60
C ALA A 374 -12.86 -85.87 73.63
N SER A 375 -11.97 -86.44 72.82
CA SER A 375 -11.71 -87.89 72.74
C SER A 375 -10.72 -88.40 73.79
N ILE A 376 -10.16 -87.52 74.62
CA ILE A 376 -9.29 -87.92 75.74
C ILE A 376 -10.16 -88.62 76.80
N PRO A 377 -9.87 -89.88 77.15
CA PRO A 377 -10.59 -90.61 78.20
C PRO A 377 -10.58 -89.84 79.51
N LYS A 378 -11.77 -89.64 80.10
CA LYS A 378 -11.91 -88.99 81.40
C LYS A 378 -11.63 -89.99 82.52
N TRP A 379 -11.00 -89.50 83.58
CA TRP A 379 -10.82 -90.24 84.82
C TRP A 379 -11.99 -89.97 85.73
N ILE A 380 -12.86 -90.96 85.90
CA ILE A 380 -14.12 -90.84 86.64
C ILE A 380 -14.03 -91.71 87.90
N GLN A 381 -14.21 -91.08 89.06
CA GLN A 381 -14.23 -91.79 90.33
C GLN A 381 -15.59 -92.52 90.50
N CYS A 382 -15.53 -93.79 90.91
CA CYS A 382 -16.68 -94.64 91.21
C CYS A 382 -16.79 -94.88 92.72
N ALA A 383 -17.98 -95.28 93.16
CA ALA A 383 -18.23 -95.59 94.57
C ALA A 383 -17.49 -96.86 95.01
N ASP A 384 -17.46 -97.88 94.16
CA ASP A 384 -16.84 -99.18 94.43
C ASP A 384 -16.46 -99.91 93.12
N ALA A 385 -15.95 -101.14 93.24
CA ALA A 385 -15.51 -101.95 92.11
C ALA A 385 -16.65 -102.41 91.19
N ALA A 386 -17.86 -102.63 91.72
CA ALA A 386 -19.01 -103.06 90.93
C ALA A 386 -19.59 -101.88 90.12
N ASP A 387 -19.64 -100.69 90.72
CA ASP A 387 -19.98 -99.43 90.06
C ASP A 387 -18.99 -99.11 88.93
N ALA A 388 -17.68 -99.31 89.16
CA ALA A 388 -16.66 -99.18 88.13
C ALA A 388 -16.83 -100.18 86.97
N ALA A 389 -17.18 -101.45 87.26
CA ALA A 389 -17.41 -102.47 86.24
C ALA A 389 -18.68 -102.19 85.40
N ALA A 390 -19.77 -101.77 86.04
CA ALA A 390 -21.01 -101.41 85.35
C ALA A 390 -20.85 -100.17 84.46
N LYS A 391 -20.19 -99.12 84.97
CA LYS A 391 -19.94 -97.89 84.22
C LYS A 391 -18.95 -98.09 83.08
N SER A 392 -17.88 -98.86 83.29
CA SER A 392 -16.94 -99.20 82.21
C SER A 392 -17.55 -100.09 81.12
N ALA A 393 -18.53 -100.94 81.46
CA ALA A 393 -19.27 -101.71 80.45
C ALA A 393 -20.24 -100.82 79.64
N ALA A 394 -20.86 -99.82 80.28
CA ALA A 394 -21.80 -98.89 79.63
C ALA A 394 -21.11 -97.79 78.82
N ASP A 395 -19.91 -97.38 79.23
CA ASP A 395 -19.12 -96.30 78.61
C ASP A 395 -17.63 -96.68 78.61
N PRO A 396 -17.19 -97.57 77.70
CA PRO A 396 -15.85 -98.14 77.70
C PRO A 396 -14.73 -97.15 77.34
N ASN A 397 -15.08 -95.92 76.97
CA ASN A 397 -14.12 -94.93 76.48
C ASN A 397 -13.51 -94.07 77.61
N ASN A 398 -13.92 -94.27 78.87
CA ASN A 398 -13.42 -93.54 80.03
C ASN A 398 -12.70 -94.47 81.02
N PHE A 399 -11.79 -93.91 81.81
CA PHE A 399 -11.09 -94.63 82.87
C PHE A 399 -11.83 -94.47 84.18
N TYR A 400 -12.27 -95.60 84.75
CA TYR A 400 -12.98 -95.63 86.03
C TYR A 400 -12.06 -96.11 87.13
N TRP A 401 -12.03 -95.38 88.24
CA TRP A 401 -11.21 -95.71 89.40
C TRP A 401 -12.03 -95.56 90.67
N TRP A 402 -11.68 -96.30 91.73
CA TRP A 402 -12.33 -96.19 93.04
C TRP A 402 -11.26 -96.25 94.14
N PRO A 403 -11.45 -95.54 95.25
CA PRO A 403 -10.59 -95.69 96.42
C PRO A 403 -10.79 -97.09 97.01
N ARG A 404 -9.70 -97.80 97.32
CA ARG A 404 -9.79 -99.05 98.08
C ARG A 404 -10.23 -98.72 99.50
N GLU A 405 -11.32 -99.35 99.95
CA GLU A 405 -11.66 -99.35 101.37
C GLU A 405 -10.48 -99.89 102.16
N THR A 406 -10.06 -99.11 103.14
CA THR A 406 -9.01 -99.49 104.06
C THR A 406 -9.60 -100.52 105.01
N GLU A 407 -9.44 -101.80 104.70
CA GLU A 407 -9.70 -102.86 105.66
C GLU A 407 -8.72 -102.72 106.81
N ALA A 408 -9.19 -102.09 107.87
CA ALA A 408 -8.61 -102.12 109.19
C ALA A 408 -8.78 -103.54 109.76
N SER A 409 -7.72 -104.34 109.58
CA SER A 409 -7.20 -105.37 110.50
C SER A 409 -8.07 -106.57 110.91
N SER A 410 -7.41 -107.74 110.81
CA SER A 410 -7.63 -109.00 111.56
C SER A 410 -8.73 -109.93 111.08
#